data_AF-A0A523K7W7-F1
#
_entry.id   AF-A0A523K7W7-F1
#
_cell.length_a   1.000
_cell.length_b   1.000
_cell.length_c   1.000
_cell.angle_alpha   90.00
_cell.angle_beta   90.00
_cell.angle_gamma   90.00
#
_symmetry.space_group_name_H-M   'P 1'
#
loop_
_entity.id
_entity.type
_entity.pdbx_description
1 polymer ?
#
loop_
_entity_poly.entity_id
_entity_poly.type
_entity_poly.pdbx_seq_one_letter_code
_entity_poly.pdbx_strand_id
1 'polypeptide(L)'
;MDRPPTPASESKEDLGFKRKTMVAWFAPLQLIDAGLRAVLAAVFGTYADKREMQAALEKPQEHDELAGEEEVWIDYAADLGDGWDSTYTIARLMAEEQRDFEYAGENEPQRYQTRRGQLLILGGDQVYPTASREEYRNRFEGPYTAALPCVVNGKSPLMFAIPGNHDWYDGLTSFMRLFCQGRWIGGWQTKQSRSYFAIRLPHDWWIWAID
;
A
#
# COMPACT_ATOMS: atom_id res chain seq x y z
N MET A 1 -12.74 11.95 -12.93
CA MET A 1 -13.68 11.71 -11.82
C MET A 1 -13.82 13.00 -11.06
N ASP A 2 -15.02 13.36 -10.63
CA ASP A 2 -15.22 14.53 -9.77
C ASP A 2 -14.71 14.23 -8.36
N ARG A 3 -14.21 15.27 -7.67
CA ARG A 3 -13.70 15.12 -6.30
C ARG A 3 -14.84 14.71 -5.37
N PRO A 4 -14.68 13.65 -4.56
CA PRO A 4 -15.71 13.26 -3.60
C PRO A 4 -15.93 14.39 -2.59
N PRO A 5 -17.16 14.54 -2.06
CA PRO A 5 -17.47 15.56 -1.07
C PRO A 5 -16.63 15.36 0.19
N THR A 6 -16.23 16.46 0.82
CA THR A 6 -15.54 16.41 2.12
C THR A 6 -16.49 15.85 3.18
N PRO A 7 -16.08 14.84 3.97
CA PRO A 7 -16.90 14.31 5.05
C PRO A 7 -17.30 15.40 6.06
N ALA A 8 -18.54 15.34 6.54
CA ALA A 8 -19.08 16.31 7.49
C ALA A 8 -18.70 16.01 8.95
N SER A 9 -18.37 14.76 9.26
CA SER A 9 -17.93 14.32 10.59
C SER A 9 -16.89 13.19 10.51
N GLU A 10 -16.37 12.81 11.66
CA GLU A 10 -15.43 11.68 11.81
C GLU A 10 -16.15 10.33 12.03
N SER A 11 -17.47 10.29 11.87
CA SER A 11 -18.25 9.06 12.00
C SER A 11 -17.87 8.04 10.93
N LYS A 12 -18.06 6.75 11.23
CA LYS A 12 -17.78 5.67 10.28
C LYS A 12 -18.70 5.79 9.05
N GLU A 13 -19.91 6.26 9.26
CA GLU A 13 -20.92 6.48 8.22
C GLU A 13 -20.46 7.55 7.22
N ASP A 14 -19.90 8.65 7.71
CA ASP A 14 -19.42 9.74 6.84
C ASP A 14 -18.05 9.45 6.22
N LEU A 15 -17.14 8.79 6.95
CA LEU A 15 -15.80 8.47 6.46
C LEU A 15 -15.77 7.22 5.56
N GLY A 16 -16.71 6.28 5.74
CA GLY A 16 -16.71 4.97 5.09
C GLY A 16 -15.74 3.95 5.72
N PHE A 17 -14.96 4.36 6.73
CA PHE A 17 -14.03 3.51 7.50
C PHE A 17 -13.91 4.03 8.94
N LYS A 18 -13.36 3.20 9.83
CA LYS A 18 -13.11 3.57 11.22
C LYS A 18 -11.63 3.93 11.39
N ARG A 19 -11.32 5.11 11.94
CA ARG A 19 -9.96 5.45 12.36
C ARG A 19 -9.53 4.52 13.50
N LYS A 20 -8.37 3.87 13.34
CA LYS A 20 -7.84 2.89 14.29
C LYS A 20 -6.73 3.51 15.10
N THR A 21 -6.68 3.22 16.40
CA THR A 21 -5.50 3.50 17.20
C THR A 21 -4.35 2.55 16.82
N MET A 22 -3.14 2.91 17.22
CA MET A 22 -1.94 2.09 17.08
C MET A 22 -2.17 0.69 17.67
N VAL A 23 -1.55 -0.34 17.09
CA VAL A 23 -1.60 -1.69 17.65
C VAL A 23 -0.86 -1.69 18.97
N ALA A 24 -1.52 -2.19 20.02
CA ALA A 24 -0.90 -2.33 21.32
C ALA A 24 -0.06 -3.62 21.36
N TRP A 25 1.09 -3.61 20.68
CA TRP A 25 1.98 -4.77 20.51
C TRP A 25 2.37 -5.45 21.83
N PHE A 26 2.53 -4.68 22.90
CA PHE A 26 2.90 -5.18 24.23
C PHE A 26 1.69 -5.47 25.14
N ALA A 27 0.45 -5.31 24.65
CA ALA A 27 -0.72 -5.67 25.43
C ALA A 27 -0.79 -7.20 25.55
N PRO A 28 -0.97 -7.76 26.75
CA PRO A 28 -0.96 -9.22 26.97
C PRO A 28 -1.94 -9.99 26.09
N LEU A 29 -3.13 -9.43 25.85
CA LEU A 29 -4.15 -10.05 25.00
C LEU A 29 -3.76 -10.03 23.51
N GLN A 30 -3.07 -8.98 23.06
CA GLN A 30 -2.61 -8.87 21.68
C GLN A 30 -1.48 -9.86 21.40
N LEU A 31 -0.58 -10.06 22.37
CA LEU A 31 0.48 -11.08 22.28
C LEU A 31 -0.11 -12.49 22.19
N ILE A 32 -1.15 -12.79 22.97
CA ILE A 32 -1.83 -14.09 22.92
C ILE A 32 -2.54 -14.29 21.57
N ASP A 33 -3.30 -13.30 21.08
CA ASP A 33 -3.99 -13.40 19.79
C ASP A 33 -2.99 -13.51 18.62
N ALA A 34 -1.94 -12.68 18.61
CA ALA A 34 -0.88 -12.76 17.60
C ALA A 34 -0.17 -14.12 17.65
N GLY A 35 0.14 -14.63 18.84
CA GLY A 35 0.74 -15.96 19.02
C GLY A 35 -0.16 -17.09 18.52
N LEU A 36 -1.45 -17.08 18.87
CA LEU A 36 -2.43 -18.07 18.39
C LEU A 36 -2.58 -18.04 16.87
N ARG A 37 -2.68 -16.84 16.29
CA ARG A 37 -2.77 -16.68 14.83
C ARG A 37 -1.49 -17.08 14.13
N ALA A 38 -0.32 -16.84 14.71
CA ALA A 38 0.96 -17.27 14.13
C ALA A 38 1.05 -18.80 14.08
N VAL A 39 0.59 -19.48 15.14
CA VAL A 39 0.49 -20.95 15.15
C VAL A 39 -0.51 -21.43 14.09
N LEU A 40 -1.69 -20.81 13.99
CA LEU A 40 -2.68 -21.17 12.96
C LEU A 40 -2.14 -20.91 11.55
N ALA A 41 -1.46 -19.79 11.31
CA ALA A 41 -0.85 -19.46 10.03
C ALA A 41 0.28 -20.45 9.68
N ALA A 42 1.08 -20.90 10.65
CA ALA A 42 2.07 -21.95 10.43
C ALA A 42 1.43 -23.29 10.01
N VAL A 43 0.26 -23.62 10.57
CA VAL A 43 -0.49 -24.83 10.22
C VAL A 43 -1.14 -24.70 8.83
N PHE A 44 -1.81 -23.58 8.53
CA PHE A 44 -2.52 -23.37 7.26
C PHE A 44 -1.60 -22.98 6.10
N GLY A 45 -0.44 -22.38 6.36
CA GLY A 45 0.56 -22.03 5.36
C GLY A 45 1.12 -23.25 4.61
N THR A 46 0.95 -24.44 5.16
CA THR A 46 1.38 -25.69 4.49
C THR A 46 0.35 -26.28 3.51
N TYR A 47 -0.89 -25.77 3.44
CA TYR A 47 -1.97 -26.46 2.72
C TYR A 47 -2.72 -25.67 1.63
N ALA A 48 -2.37 -24.42 1.34
CA ALA A 48 -3.00 -23.69 0.24
C ALA A 48 -2.12 -22.53 -0.26
N ASP A 49 -0.98 -22.83 -0.89
CA ASP A 49 -0.23 -21.79 -1.57
C ASP A 49 -1.02 -21.29 -2.79
N LYS A 50 -1.63 -20.11 -2.64
CA LYS A 50 -2.38 -19.45 -3.70
C LYS A 50 -1.49 -19.03 -4.86
N ARG A 51 -0.16 -18.94 -4.67
CA ARG A 51 0.79 -18.57 -5.73
C ARG A 51 0.80 -19.63 -6.83
N GLU A 52 0.75 -20.92 -6.47
CA GLU A 52 0.67 -22.02 -7.45
C GLU A 52 -0.64 -21.96 -8.25
N MET A 53 -1.77 -21.72 -7.58
CA MET A 53 -3.05 -21.55 -8.26
C MET A 53 -3.06 -20.33 -9.18
N GLN A 54 -2.49 -19.20 -8.76
CA GLN A 54 -2.35 -18.01 -9.59
C GLN A 54 -1.48 -18.32 -10.81
N ALA A 55 -0.29 -18.91 -10.61
CA ALA A 55 0.63 -19.29 -11.69
C ALA A 55 -0.05 -20.20 -12.74
N ALA A 56 -0.95 -21.07 -12.31
CA ALA A 56 -1.72 -21.93 -13.21
C ALA A 56 -2.88 -21.22 -13.95
N LEU A 57 -3.49 -20.20 -13.36
CA LEU A 57 -4.73 -19.59 -13.88
C LEU A 57 -4.51 -18.37 -14.78
N GLU A 58 -3.41 -17.64 -14.63
CA GLU A 58 -3.18 -16.38 -15.33
C GLU A 58 -1.83 -16.35 -16.04
N LYS A 59 -1.69 -15.60 -17.14
CA LYS A 59 -0.37 -15.39 -17.74
C LYS A 59 0.46 -14.43 -16.88
N PRO A 60 1.79 -14.53 -16.86
CA PRO A 60 2.64 -13.51 -16.26
C PRO A 60 2.31 -12.15 -16.91
N GLN A 61 2.04 -11.15 -16.07
CA GLN A 61 1.79 -9.79 -16.53
C GLN A 61 3.07 -8.99 -16.31
N GLU A 62 3.69 -8.58 -17.42
CA GLU A 62 4.73 -7.56 -17.40
C GLU A 62 4.05 -6.19 -17.38
N HIS A 63 4.52 -5.31 -16.51
CA HIS A 63 4.00 -3.95 -16.37
C HIS A 63 4.97 -2.97 -17.03
N ASP A 64 4.55 -2.34 -18.11
CA ASP A 64 5.37 -1.44 -18.92
C ASP A 64 4.80 -0.02 -19.00
N GLU A 65 3.84 0.33 -18.14
CA GLU A 65 3.11 1.60 -18.17
C GLU A 65 4.02 2.83 -18.09
N LEU A 66 5.22 2.67 -17.52
CA LEU A 66 6.22 3.72 -17.33
C LEU A 66 7.47 3.53 -18.20
N ALA A 67 7.55 2.47 -19.01
CA ALA A 67 8.75 2.12 -19.76
C ALA A 67 9.14 3.16 -20.83
N GLY A 68 8.17 3.95 -21.30
CA GLY A 68 8.38 5.00 -22.31
C GLY A 68 8.59 6.41 -21.75
N GLU A 69 8.59 6.59 -20.42
CA GLU A 69 8.85 7.90 -19.80
C GLU A 69 10.37 8.22 -19.87
N GLU A 70 10.76 9.49 -19.78
CA GLU A 70 12.19 9.87 -19.76
C GLU A 70 12.80 9.70 -18.37
N GLU A 71 12.02 10.07 -17.35
CA GLU A 71 12.34 10.05 -15.94
C GLU A 71 11.13 9.49 -15.19
N VAL A 72 11.37 8.67 -14.16
CA VAL A 72 10.31 8.12 -13.31
C VAL A 72 10.58 8.45 -11.85
N TRP A 73 9.61 9.06 -11.18
CA TRP A 73 9.62 9.25 -9.73
C TRP A 73 8.90 8.10 -9.05
N ILE A 74 9.55 7.50 -8.05
CA ILE A 74 9.05 6.32 -7.34
C ILE A 74 8.99 6.63 -5.85
N ASP A 75 7.80 6.52 -5.29
CA ASP A 75 7.58 6.51 -3.84
C ASP A 75 7.64 5.07 -3.33
N TYR A 76 8.23 4.87 -2.15
CA TYR A 76 8.31 3.57 -1.49
C TYR A 76 7.94 3.69 0.00
N ALA A 77 7.11 2.75 0.49
CA ALA A 77 6.93 2.54 1.92
C ALA A 77 6.69 1.07 2.24
N ALA A 78 7.01 0.66 3.46
CA ALA A 78 6.64 -0.62 4.04
C ALA A 78 6.14 -0.37 5.47
N ASP A 79 5.65 -1.42 6.14
CA ASP A 79 5.28 -1.38 7.56
C ASP A 79 4.22 -0.32 7.88
N LEU A 80 3.07 -0.47 7.21
CA LEU A 80 1.92 0.42 7.30
C LEU A 80 0.77 -0.22 8.08
N GLY A 81 -0.29 0.55 8.29
CA GLY A 81 -1.51 0.01 8.87
C GLY A 81 -1.43 -0.26 10.39
N ASP A 82 -0.42 0.28 11.08
CA ASP A 82 -0.35 0.18 12.54
C ASP A 82 -1.43 1.02 13.24
N GLY A 83 -1.74 2.20 12.70
CA GLY A 83 -2.80 3.08 13.19
C GLY A 83 -3.13 4.19 12.19
N TRP A 84 -4.17 4.97 12.50
CA TRP A 84 -4.62 6.08 11.67
C TRP A 84 -3.53 7.13 11.51
N ASP A 85 -2.99 7.69 12.61
CA ASP A 85 -2.07 8.83 12.54
C ASP A 85 -0.79 8.47 11.77
N SER A 86 -0.14 7.35 12.12
CA SER A 86 1.09 6.91 11.45
C SER A 86 0.88 6.64 9.96
N THR A 87 -0.15 5.86 9.62
CA THR A 87 -0.40 5.49 8.21
C THR A 87 -0.85 6.70 7.40
N TYR A 88 -1.73 7.53 7.94
CA TYR A 88 -2.21 8.74 7.27
C TYR A 88 -1.08 9.75 7.07
N THR A 89 -0.17 9.91 8.04
CA THR A 89 1.00 10.78 7.87
C THR A 89 1.82 10.37 6.66
N ILE A 90 2.20 9.09 6.53
CA ILE A 90 2.96 8.60 5.37
C ILE A 90 2.17 8.76 4.08
N ALA A 91 0.91 8.36 4.07
CA ALA A 91 0.04 8.52 2.90
C ALA A 91 -0.08 9.99 2.46
N ARG A 92 -0.14 10.92 3.42
CA ARG A 92 -0.21 12.37 3.15
C ARG A 92 1.08 12.87 2.51
N LEU A 93 2.25 12.40 2.94
CA LEU A 93 3.54 12.76 2.31
C LEU A 93 3.56 12.29 0.86
N MET A 94 3.16 11.04 0.60
CA MET A 94 3.08 10.45 -0.74
C MET A 94 2.01 11.09 -1.63
N ALA A 95 1.00 11.71 -1.03
CA ALA A 95 -0.04 12.42 -1.78
C ALA A 95 0.41 13.80 -2.28
N GLU A 96 1.44 14.41 -1.69
CA GLU A 96 1.88 15.76 -2.05
C GLU A 96 2.47 15.80 -3.45
N GLU A 97 1.90 16.65 -4.30
CA GLU A 97 2.34 16.78 -5.69
C GLU A 97 3.78 17.26 -5.81
N GLN A 98 4.19 18.13 -4.91
CA GLN A 98 5.54 18.63 -4.79
C GLN A 98 5.85 18.92 -3.33
N ARG A 99 7.09 18.64 -2.92
CA ARG A 99 7.59 18.97 -1.60
C ARG A 99 9.04 19.42 -1.65
N ASP A 100 9.33 20.50 -0.96
CA ASP A 100 10.67 21.02 -0.76
C ASP A 100 11.24 20.49 0.56
N PHE A 101 12.46 19.96 0.49
CA PHE A 101 13.24 19.51 1.63
C PHE A 101 14.45 20.42 1.82
N GLU A 102 14.71 20.81 3.06
CA GLU A 102 15.95 21.48 3.45
C GLU A 102 16.83 20.48 4.20
N TYR A 103 17.99 20.17 3.63
CA TYR A 103 19.01 19.35 4.26
C TYR A 103 20.11 20.28 4.79
N ALA A 104 20.29 20.30 6.11
CA ALA A 104 21.40 21.02 6.74
C ALA A 104 22.70 20.22 6.50
N GLY A 105 23.29 20.40 5.31
CA GLY A 105 24.61 19.86 5.00
C GLY A 105 25.71 20.54 5.83
N GLU A 106 26.89 19.93 5.88
CA GLU A 106 28.01 20.38 6.74
C GLU A 106 28.49 21.81 6.44
N ASN A 107 28.28 22.33 5.23
CA ASN A 107 28.78 23.64 4.81
C ASN A 107 27.67 24.66 4.53
N GLU A 108 26.57 24.27 3.88
CA GLU A 108 25.40 25.13 3.61
C GLU A 108 24.10 24.31 3.53
N PRO A 109 22.93 24.88 3.86
CA PRO A 109 21.64 24.23 3.66
C PRO A 109 21.37 23.95 2.18
N GLN A 110 21.14 22.69 1.83
CA GLN A 110 20.77 22.27 0.48
C GLN A 110 19.25 22.12 0.38
N ARG A 111 18.67 22.65 -0.69
CA ARG A 111 17.24 22.54 -0.98
C ARG A 111 17.00 21.52 -2.07
N TYR A 112 16.17 20.53 -1.78
CA TYR A 112 15.75 19.50 -2.72
C TYR A 112 14.25 19.58 -2.95
N GLN A 113 13.86 19.82 -4.19
CA GLN A 113 12.45 19.73 -4.58
C GLN A 113 12.17 18.31 -5.07
N THR A 114 11.18 17.69 -4.48
CA THR A 114 10.66 16.37 -4.86
C THR A 114 9.26 16.53 -5.40
N ARG A 115 8.83 15.54 -6.18
CA ARG A 115 7.47 15.45 -6.72
C ARG A 115 6.87 14.10 -6.36
N ARG A 116 5.55 14.02 -6.31
CA ARG A 116 4.82 12.75 -6.12
C ARG A 116 5.30 11.72 -7.13
N GLY A 117 5.53 10.49 -6.66
CA GLY A 117 5.86 9.37 -7.52
C GLY A 117 4.76 9.10 -8.55
N GLN A 118 5.15 8.82 -9.79
CA GLN A 118 4.26 8.20 -10.79
C GLN A 118 3.94 6.76 -10.39
N LEU A 119 4.81 6.16 -9.58
CA LEU A 119 4.69 4.81 -9.04
C LEU A 119 4.89 4.85 -7.53
N LEU A 120 3.94 4.27 -6.79
CA LEU A 120 4.06 3.96 -5.38
C LEU A 120 4.24 2.44 -5.22
N ILE A 121 5.33 2.02 -4.59
CA ILE A 121 5.59 0.62 -4.22
C ILE A 121 5.42 0.45 -2.71
N LEU A 122 4.60 -0.52 -2.32
CA LEU A 122 4.40 -0.95 -0.95
C LEU A 122 5.19 -2.23 -0.69
N GLY A 123 6.15 -2.16 0.22
CA GLY A 123 7.22 -3.15 0.41
C GLY A 123 6.93 -4.29 1.38
N GLY A 124 5.68 -4.49 1.78
CA GLY A 124 5.29 -5.46 2.81
C GLY A 124 4.57 -4.82 3.99
N ASP A 125 3.85 -5.67 4.73
CA ASP A 125 3.09 -5.36 5.94
C ASP A 125 2.24 -4.10 5.82
N GLN A 126 1.23 -4.15 4.93
CA GLN A 126 0.33 -3.02 4.74
C GLN A 126 -0.77 -2.94 5.80
N VAL A 127 -0.87 -3.96 6.66
CA VAL A 127 -1.88 -4.03 7.72
C VAL A 127 -1.35 -4.74 8.96
N TYR A 128 -1.58 -4.13 10.11
CA TYR A 128 -1.29 -4.71 11.42
C TYR A 128 -2.55 -4.83 12.28
N PRO A 129 -2.61 -5.77 13.25
CA PRO A 129 -1.65 -6.84 13.47
C PRO A 129 -1.87 -8.02 12.52
N THR A 130 -3.01 -8.12 11.84
CA THR A 130 -3.31 -9.23 10.93
C THR A 130 -4.26 -8.79 9.84
N ALA A 131 -4.11 -9.40 8.67
CA ALA A 131 -4.99 -9.17 7.54
C ALA A 131 -6.45 -9.54 7.83
N SER A 132 -7.33 -8.64 7.43
CA SER A 132 -8.73 -8.92 7.12
C SER A 132 -9.27 -7.79 6.26
N ARG A 133 -10.39 -8.00 5.59
CA ARG A 133 -11.03 -6.95 4.77
C ARG A 133 -11.33 -5.69 5.58
N GLU A 134 -11.79 -5.85 6.82
CA GLU A 134 -12.10 -4.71 7.68
C GLU A 134 -10.83 -3.99 8.16
N GLU A 135 -9.79 -4.74 8.54
CA GLU A 135 -8.54 -4.13 8.99
C GLU A 135 -7.84 -3.41 7.84
N TYR A 136 -7.77 -3.97 6.62
CA TYR A 136 -7.26 -3.25 5.45
C TYR A 136 -8.05 -1.98 5.15
N ARG A 137 -9.38 -2.06 5.19
CA ARG A 137 -10.23 -0.88 4.97
C ARG A 137 -9.91 0.24 5.95
N ASN A 138 -9.86 -0.10 7.22
CA ASN A 138 -9.75 0.86 8.31
C ASN A 138 -8.32 1.39 8.51
N ARG A 139 -7.32 0.55 8.26
CA ARG A 139 -5.91 0.84 8.58
C ARG A 139 -5.10 1.26 7.37
N PHE A 140 -5.52 0.94 6.15
CA PHE A 140 -4.78 1.26 4.94
C PHE A 140 -5.63 2.01 3.90
N GLU A 141 -6.69 1.37 3.36
CA GLU A 141 -7.51 1.92 2.26
C GLU A 141 -8.10 3.28 2.62
N GLY A 142 -8.67 3.40 3.83
CA GLY A 142 -9.24 4.64 4.37
C GLY A 142 -8.21 5.76 4.50
N PRO A 143 -7.11 5.58 5.26
CA PRO A 143 -6.02 6.55 5.36
C PRO A 143 -5.48 7.02 4.00
N TYR A 144 -5.19 6.10 3.07
CA TYR A 144 -4.71 6.48 1.74
C TYR A 144 -5.79 7.23 0.96
N THR A 145 -7.03 6.74 0.94
CA THR A 145 -8.14 7.44 0.28
C THR A 145 -8.37 8.83 0.85
N ALA A 146 -8.21 9.01 2.16
CA ALA A 146 -8.32 10.33 2.79
C ALA A 146 -7.17 11.27 2.39
N ALA A 147 -5.95 10.74 2.27
CA ALA A 147 -4.75 11.51 1.92
C ALA A 147 -4.75 12.00 0.46
N LEU A 148 -5.20 11.16 -0.47
CA LEU A 148 -5.39 11.51 -1.87
C LEU A 148 -6.75 10.98 -2.35
N PRO A 149 -7.86 11.73 -2.18
CA PRO A 149 -9.19 11.24 -2.55
C PRO A 149 -9.36 10.99 -4.06
N CYS A 150 -8.76 11.85 -4.87
CA CYS A 150 -8.72 11.73 -6.32
C CYS A 150 -7.60 12.60 -6.89
N VAL A 151 -7.16 12.27 -8.10
CA VAL A 151 -6.33 13.17 -8.92
C VAL A 151 -7.25 13.88 -9.92
N VAL A 152 -7.39 15.20 -9.77
CA VAL A 152 -8.29 16.01 -10.64
C VAL A 152 -7.58 16.39 -11.94
N ASN A 153 -6.29 16.72 -11.86
CA ASN A 153 -5.46 17.15 -12.97
C ASN A 153 -4.25 16.20 -13.11
N GLY A 154 -3.93 15.82 -14.33
CA GLY A 154 -2.78 14.95 -14.62
C GLY A 154 -3.09 13.45 -14.58
N LYS A 155 -2.04 12.63 -14.69
CA LYS A 155 -2.14 11.17 -14.64
C LYS A 155 -2.18 10.72 -13.17
N SER A 156 -3.05 9.77 -12.86
CA SER A 156 -3.09 9.13 -11.54
C SER A 156 -1.84 8.28 -11.30
N PRO A 157 -1.23 8.34 -10.11
CA PRO A 157 -0.10 7.49 -9.77
C PRO A 157 -0.53 6.02 -9.70
N LEU A 158 0.38 5.14 -10.13
CA LEU A 158 0.21 3.69 -10.01
C LEU A 158 0.55 3.26 -8.58
N MET A 159 -0.10 2.20 -8.12
CA MET A 159 0.20 1.56 -6.83
C MET A 159 0.43 0.07 -7.03
N PHE A 160 1.57 -0.38 -6.53
CA PHE A 160 1.96 -1.77 -6.49
C PHE A 160 2.36 -2.14 -5.05
N ALA A 161 2.17 -3.39 -4.68
CA ALA A 161 2.41 -3.90 -3.34
C ALA A 161 2.94 -5.33 -3.40
N ILE A 162 3.90 -5.64 -2.53
CA ILE A 162 4.19 -7.02 -2.14
C ILE A 162 3.66 -7.23 -0.71
N PRO A 163 3.15 -8.43 -0.39
CA PRO A 163 2.74 -8.72 0.98
C PRO A 163 3.95 -8.97 1.88
N GLY A 164 3.82 -8.56 3.14
CA GLY A 164 4.67 -9.02 4.24
C GLY A 164 3.96 -10.13 5.02
N ASN A 165 4.59 -10.60 6.10
CA ASN A 165 4.04 -11.72 6.87
C ASN A 165 2.68 -11.39 7.52
N HIS A 166 2.39 -10.12 7.80
CA HIS A 166 1.11 -9.71 8.40
C HIS A 166 -0.06 -9.72 7.40
N ASP A 167 0.25 -9.57 6.12
CA ASP A 167 -0.71 -9.64 5.02
C ASP A 167 -1.16 -11.10 4.76
N TRP A 168 -0.36 -12.08 5.18
CA TRP A 168 -0.61 -13.52 4.98
C TRP A 168 -1.58 -14.16 5.98
N TYR A 169 -1.92 -13.50 7.08
CA TYR A 169 -2.72 -14.12 8.16
C TYR A 169 -4.15 -14.55 7.75
N ASP A 170 -4.71 -14.01 6.68
CA ASP A 170 -5.98 -14.46 6.10
C ASP A 170 -5.83 -15.32 4.83
N GLY A 171 -4.63 -15.89 4.64
CA GLY A 171 -4.22 -16.61 3.45
C GLY A 171 -4.12 -15.69 2.23
N LEU A 172 -3.69 -14.44 2.41
CA LEU A 172 -3.54 -13.43 1.35
C LEU A 172 -4.86 -13.02 0.66
N THR A 173 -6.00 -13.38 1.23
CA THR A 173 -7.31 -13.18 0.58
C THR A 173 -7.63 -11.69 0.43
N SER A 174 -7.45 -10.92 1.50
CA SER A 174 -7.78 -9.50 1.50
C SER A 174 -6.77 -8.68 0.68
N PHE A 175 -5.48 -9.05 0.75
CA PHE A 175 -4.43 -8.45 -0.09
C PHE A 175 -4.78 -8.58 -1.57
N MET A 176 -5.05 -9.80 -2.05
CA MET A 176 -5.37 -10.05 -3.46
C MET A 176 -6.61 -9.27 -3.91
N ARG A 177 -7.63 -9.19 -3.06
CA ARG A 177 -8.85 -8.42 -3.38
C ARG A 177 -8.60 -6.91 -3.47
N LEU A 178 -7.67 -6.38 -2.67
CA LEU A 178 -7.41 -4.95 -2.62
C LEU A 178 -6.45 -4.50 -3.73
N PHE A 179 -5.32 -5.18 -3.86
CA PHE A 179 -4.23 -4.75 -4.75
C PHE A 179 -4.23 -5.44 -6.11
N CYS A 180 -4.79 -6.65 -6.22
CA CYS A 180 -4.61 -7.50 -7.41
C CYS A 180 -5.83 -7.52 -8.36
N GLN A 181 -6.71 -6.51 -8.27
CA GLN A 181 -7.97 -6.46 -9.03
C GLN A 181 -8.16 -5.15 -9.82
N GLY A 182 -7.09 -4.39 -10.05
CA GLY A 182 -7.16 -3.14 -10.80
C GLY A 182 -8.01 -2.06 -10.14
N ARG A 183 -8.15 -2.09 -8.81
CA ARG A 183 -8.98 -1.18 -8.02
C ARG A 183 -8.30 0.19 -7.86
N TRP A 184 -9.14 1.18 -7.58
CA TRP A 184 -8.70 2.50 -7.13
C TRP A 184 -8.64 2.53 -5.60
N ILE A 185 -7.59 3.13 -5.07
CA ILE A 185 -7.46 3.47 -3.65
C ILE A 185 -7.25 4.97 -3.61
N GLY A 186 -8.33 5.71 -3.35
CA GLY A 186 -8.37 7.15 -3.60
C GLY A 186 -7.91 7.49 -5.03
N GLY A 187 -6.89 8.33 -5.14
CA GLY A 187 -6.29 8.76 -6.39
C GLY A 187 -5.25 7.81 -6.99
N TRP A 188 -4.88 6.73 -6.30
CA TRP A 188 -3.95 5.72 -6.83
C TRP A 188 -4.69 4.61 -7.57
N GLN A 189 -4.09 4.14 -8.67
CA GLN A 189 -4.60 3.00 -9.43
C GLN A 189 -3.71 1.77 -9.23
N THR A 190 -4.29 0.68 -8.73
CA THR A 190 -3.60 -0.62 -8.68
C THR A 190 -3.62 -1.28 -10.06
N LYS A 191 -2.57 -2.05 -10.39
CA LYS A 191 -2.42 -2.69 -11.71
C LYS A 191 -2.02 -4.15 -11.65
N GLN A 192 -1.31 -4.58 -10.61
CA GLN A 192 -0.91 -5.97 -10.46
C GLN A 192 -2.13 -6.90 -10.44
N SER A 193 -1.91 -8.15 -10.84
CA SER A 193 -2.88 -9.26 -10.79
C SER A 193 -2.44 -10.35 -9.80
N ARG A 194 -1.21 -10.25 -9.30
CA ARG A 194 -0.52 -11.24 -8.46
C ARG A 194 0.15 -10.56 -7.27
N SER A 195 0.55 -11.36 -6.29
CA SER A 195 1.28 -10.87 -5.11
C SER A 195 2.74 -10.52 -5.37
N TYR A 196 3.27 -10.92 -6.52
CA TYR A 196 4.57 -10.56 -7.06
C TYR A 196 4.40 -9.96 -8.45
N PHE A 197 5.36 -9.16 -8.90
CA PHE A 197 5.28 -8.48 -10.21
C PHE A 197 6.67 -8.08 -10.73
N ALA A 198 6.72 -7.79 -12.03
CA ALA A 198 7.86 -7.14 -12.67
C ALA A 198 7.39 -5.88 -13.40
N ILE A 199 8.05 -4.76 -13.15
CA ILE A 199 7.79 -3.48 -13.82
C ILE A 199 9.01 -3.13 -14.66
N ARG A 200 8.79 -2.92 -15.95
CA ARG A 200 9.77 -2.36 -16.86
C ARG A 200 9.78 -0.84 -16.73
N LEU A 201 10.97 -0.29 -16.52
CA LEU A 201 11.24 1.14 -16.43
C LEU A 201 12.01 1.61 -17.67
N PRO A 202 12.15 2.94 -17.85
CA PRO A 202 13.00 3.50 -18.90
C PRO A 202 14.46 3.03 -18.79
N HIS A 203 15.20 3.14 -19.90
CA HIS A 203 16.65 2.85 -19.95
C HIS A 203 17.01 1.40 -19.58
N ASP A 204 16.15 0.44 -19.94
CA ASP A 204 16.30 -1.00 -19.70
C ASP A 204 16.40 -1.41 -18.22
N TRP A 205 15.87 -0.56 -17.32
CA TRP A 205 15.73 -0.89 -15.91
C TRP A 205 14.48 -1.72 -15.65
N TRP A 206 14.55 -2.54 -14.60
CA TRP A 206 13.43 -3.34 -14.14
C TRP A 206 13.34 -3.31 -12.63
N ILE A 207 12.11 -3.30 -12.13
CA ILE A 207 11.80 -3.60 -10.73
C ILE A 207 11.21 -4.99 -10.68
N TRP A 208 11.83 -5.86 -9.88
CA TRP A 208 11.35 -7.20 -9.60
C TRP A 208 10.91 -7.24 -8.14
N ALA A 209 9.63 -7.49 -7.92
CA ALA A 209 9.04 -7.55 -6.60
C ALA A 209 8.56 -8.97 -6.34
N ILE A 210 9.16 -9.62 -5.34
CA ILE A 210 9.06 -11.05 -5.07
C ILE A 210 8.36 -11.25 -3.73
N ASP A 211 7.44 -12.22 -3.70
CA ASP A 211 6.66 -12.68 -2.55
C ASP A 211 6.97 -14.14 -2.24
#